data_AF-A0A925UDE8-F1
#
_entry.id   AF-A0A925UDE8-F1
#
_cell.length_a   1.000
_cell.length_b   1.000
_cell.length_c   1.000
_cell.angle_alpha   90.00
_cell.angle_beta   90.00
_cell.angle_gamma   90.00
#
_symmetry.space_group_name_H-M   'P 1'
#
loop_
_entity.id
_entity.type
_entity.pdbx_description
1 polymer ?
#
loop_
_entity_poly.entity_id
_entity_poly.type
_entity_poly.pdbx_seq_one_letter_code
_entity_poly.pdbx_strand_id
1 'polypeptide(L)'
;MSLVVDYYLAPQSPWTYLGHTRFTLIAKAAGAEVNVRPVDLGGAVFPASGGLPLAKRAPQRQAYRLVELQRFAEHLGLPINLHPAFFPVAGDDAARLIAAVALHDGSEAAMALTGAVLRSVWVDERSIADAATLAALLAELGLPARRLDDARA
;
A
#
# COMPACT_ATOMS: atom_id res chain seq x y z
N MET A 1 -23.79 6.05 -15.85
CA MET A 1 -22.37 6.40 -15.65
C MET A 1 -21.82 5.44 -14.62
N SER A 2 -20.70 4.77 -14.89
CA SER A 2 -19.99 4.01 -13.86
C SER A 2 -19.41 4.97 -12.82
N LEU A 3 -19.55 4.64 -11.54
CA LEU A 3 -18.92 5.40 -10.45
C LEU A 3 -17.43 5.07 -10.46
N VAL A 4 -16.57 6.07 -10.46
CA VAL A 4 -15.11 5.90 -10.46
C VAL A 4 -14.53 6.56 -9.22
N VAL A 5 -13.68 5.84 -8.49
CA VAL A 5 -12.99 6.33 -7.29
C VAL A 5 -11.48 6.37 -7.55
N ASP A 6 -10.87 7.55 -7.47
CA ASP A 6 -9.41 7.66 -7.44
C ASP A 6 -8.89 7.32 -6.04
N TYR A 7 -8.12 6.23 -5.95
CA TYR A 7 -7.59 5.72 -4.69
C TYR A 7 -6.11 6.03 -4.55
N TYR A 8 -5.81 7.13 -3.86
CA TYR A 8 -4.44 7.56 -3.57
C TYR A 8 -3.86 6.84 -2.36
N LEU A 9 -2.65 6.28 -2.48
CA LEU A 9 -2.02 5.51 -1.41
C LEU A 9 -0.49 5.55 -1.44
N ALA A 10 0.13 5.24 -0.30
CA ALA A 10 1.55 4.89 -0.24
C ALA A 10 1.70 3.39 0.08
N PRO A 11 2.51 2.62 -0.67
CA PRO A 11 2.66 1.16 -0.49
C PRO A 11 3.05 0.70 0.92
N GLN A 12 3.78 1.54 1.65
CA GLN A 12 4.26 1.29 3.01
C GLN A 12 3.35 1.86 4.11
N SER A 13 2.16 2.35 3.77
CA SER A 13 1.26 3.01 4.73
C SER A 13 0.50 2.00 5.61
N PRO A 14 0.59 2.08 6.95
CA PRO A 14 -0.18 1.21 7.83
C PRO A 14 -1.69 1.53 7.79
N TRP A 15 -2.02 2.81 7.58
CA TRP A 15 -3.42 3.25 7.51
C TRP A 15 -4.09 2.77 6.24
N THR A 16 -3.33 2.70 5.14
CA THR A 16 -3.80 2.09 3.90
C THR A 16 -4.03 0.59 4.11
N TYR A 17 -3.11 -0.12 4.78
CA TYR A 17 -3.29 -1.54 5.12
C TYR A 17 -4.59 -1.79 5.91
N LEU A 18 -4.81 -1.04 6.99
CA LEU A 18 -6.01 -1.18 7.83
C LEU A 18 -7.31 -0.86 7.07
N GLY A 19 -7.28 0.04 6.10
CA GLY A 19 -8.46 0.46 5.34
C GLY A 19 -8.73 -0.35 4.05
N HIS A 20 -7.70 -0.94 3.45
CA HIS A 20 -7.73 -1.45 2.07
C HIS A 20 -8.81 -2.48 1.81
N THR A 21 -8.90 -3.52 2.65
CA THR A 21 -9.89 -4.60 2.47
C THR A 21 -11.31 -4.06 2.57
N ARG A 22 -11.59 -3.20 3.56
CA ARG A 22 -12.93 -2.59 3.72
C ARG A 22 -13.29 -1.71 2.53
N PHE A 23 -12.34 -0.88 2.07
CA PHE A 23 -12.54 -0.03 0.90
C PHE A 23 -12.83 -0.86 -0.36
N THR A 24 -12.06 -1.93 -0.59
CA THR A 24 -12.25 -2.85 -1.72
C THR A 24 -13.66 -3.43 -1.73
N LEU A 25 -14.16 -3.88 -0.57
CA LEU A 25 -15.50 -4.43 -0.42
C LEU A 25 -16.60 -3.39 -0.68
N ILE A 26 -16.42 -2.15 -0.18
CA ILE A 26 -17.37 -1.06 -0.40
C ILE A 26 -17.43 -0.68 -1.88
N ALA A 27 -16.28 -0.52 -2.54
CA ALA A 27 -16.21 -0.18 -3.96
C ALA A 27 -16.88 -1.27 -4.81
N LYS A 28 -16.61 -2.54 -4.51
CA LYS A 28 -17.25 -3.68 -5.20
C LYS A 28 -18.76 -3.71 -4.98
N ALA A 29 -19.23 -3.51 -3.74
CA ALA A 29 -20.66 -3.48 -3.43
C ALA A 29 -21.40 -2.31 -4.13
N ALA A 30 -20.71 -1.19 -4.34
CA ALA A 30 -21.22 -0.04 -5.07
C ALA A 30 -21.13 -0.18 -6.61
N GLY A 31 -20.50 -1.25 -7.13
CA GLY A 31 -20.21 -1.39 -8.56
C GLY A 31 -19.27 -0.30 -9.08
N ALA A 32 -18.40 0.25 -8.21
CA ALA A 32 -17.48 1.31 -8.54
C ALA A 32 -16.18 0.75 -9.14
N GLU A 33 -15.68 1.42 -10.16
CA GLU A 33 -14.31 1.24 -10.65
C GLU A 33 -13.33 2.00 -9.75
N VAL A 34 -12.16 1.42 -9.52
CA VAL A 34 -11.12 2.04 -8.68
C VAL A 34 -9.89 2.32 -9.52
N ASN A 35 -9.51 3.60 -9.61
CA ASN A 35 -8.25 4.02 -10.19
C ASN A 35 -7.19 4.02 -9.08
N VAL A 36 -6.35 2.98 -9.03
CA VAL A 36 -5.30 2.87 -8.02
C VAL A 36 -4.16 3.83 -8.36
N ARG A 37 -3.87 4.78 -7.47
CA ARG A 37 -2.87 5.84 -7.67
C ARG A 37 -1.85 5.85 -6.53
N PRO A 38 -0.79 5.04 -6.61
CA PRO A 38 0.32 5.15 -5.69
C PRO A 38 0.94 6.56 -5.74
N VAL A 39 1.29 7.12 -4.58
CA VAL A 39 1.87 8.45 -4.45
C VAL A 39 3.10 8.46 -3.56
N ASP A 40 4.05 9.34 -3.88
CA ASP A 40 5.19 9.62 -3.04
C ASP A 40 4.82 10.58 -1.89
N LEU A 41 4.48 10.01 -0.74
CA LEU A 41 4.21 10.81 0.46
C LEU A 41 5.46 11.50 1.02
N GLY A 42 6.61 10.82 0.98
CA GLY A 42 7.81 11.23 1.69
C GLY A 42 8.60 12.32 0.97
N GLY A 43 8.75 12.20 -0.34
CA GLY A 43 9.51 13.12 -1.18
C GLY A 43 8.68 14.24 -1.79
N ALA A 44 7.41 13.99 -2.14
CA ALA A 44 6.56 15.00 -2.79
C ALA A 44 5.50 15.60 -1.86
N VAL A 45 4.63 14.79 -1.27
CA VAL A 45 3.42 15.31 -0.58
C VAL A 45 3.76 16.03 0.73
N PHE A 46 4.61 15.45 1.59
CA PHE A 46 4.95 16.08 2.88
C PHE A 46 5.67 17.43 2.68
N PRO A 47 6.72 17.57 1.85
CA PRO A 47 7.34 18.87 1.61
C PRO A 47 6.39 19.90 1.02
N ALA A 48 5.54 19.50 0.07
CA ALA A 48 4.59 20.40 -0.58
C ALA A 48 3.48 20.92 0.36
N SER A 49 3.11 20.15 1.38
CA SER A 49 2.01 20.49 2.30
C SER A 49 2.46 21.02 3.67
N GLY A 50 3.77 21.13 3.91
CA GLY A 50 4.32 21.44 5.24
C GLY A 50 4.23 20.28 6.24
N GLY A 51 3.94 19.06 5.76
CA GLY A 51 3.94 17.84 6.56
C GLY A 51 5.35 17.42 6.99
N LEU A 52 5.45 16.80 8.17
CA LEU A 52 6.70 16.22 8.65
C LEU A 52 6.73 14.70 8.44
N PRO A 53 7.83 14.16 7.88
CA PRO A 53 8.13 12.73 7.92
C PRO A 53 8.08 12.19 9.35
N LEU A 54 7.71 10.92 9.51
CA LEU A 54 7.47 10.29 10.82
C LEU A 54 8.63 10.50 11.80
N ALA A 55 9.87 10.28 11.38
CA ALA A 55 11.06 10.41 12.22
C ALA A 55 11.30 11.84 12.74
N LYS A 56 10.74 12.87 12.06
CA LYS A 56 10.86 14.28 12.45
C LYS A 56 9.71 14.76 13.34
N ARG A 57 8.72 13.91 13.63
CA ARG A 57 7.57 14.26 14.48
C ARG A 57 7.96 14.20 15.96
N ALA A 58 7.25 14.93 16.82
CA ALA A 58 7.46 14.88 18.26
C ALA A 58 7.36 13.44 18.83
N PRO A 59 8.19 13.05 19.82
CA PRO A 59 8.20 11.68 20.37
C PRO A 59 6.81 11.17 20.81
N GLN A 60 5.98 12.07 21.36
CA GLN A 60 4.61 11.74 21.78
C GLN A 60 3.74 11.29 20.58
N ARG A 61 3.89 11.93 19.41
CA ARG A 61 3.17 11.51 18.19
C ARG A 61 3.71 10.21 17.63
N GLN A 62 5.02 9.96 17.76
CA GLN A 62 5.62 8.71 17.33
C GLN A 62 5.19 7.53 18.21
N ALA A 63 5.04 7.73 19.52
CA ALA A 63 4.53 6.73 20.45
C ALA A 63 3.01 6.52 20.27
N TYR A 64 2.23 7.61 20.22
CA TYR A 64 0.77 7.54 20.11
C TYR A 64 0.30 6.83 18.84
N ARG A 65 1.03 6.95 17.72
CA ARG A 65 0.66 6.20 16.51
C ARG A 65 0.62 4.68 16.74
N LEU A 66 1.49 4.11 17.59
CA LEU A 66 1.52 2.67 17.83
C LEU A 66 0.29 2.22 18.61
N VAL A 67 -0.15 3.03 19.58
CA VAL A 67 -1.39 2.81 20.34
C VAL A 67 -2.60 2.80 19.39
N GLU A 68 -2.68 3.76 18.47
CA GLU A 68 -3.80 3.83 17.53
C GLU A 68 -3.75 2.69 16.50
N LEU A 69 -2.58 2.33 15.99
CA LEU A 69 -2.45 1.18 15.09
C LEU A 69 -2.93 -0.12 15.74
N GLN A 70 -2.56 -0.36 17.01
CA GLN A 70 -3.05 -1.51 17.76
C GLN A 70 -4.58 -1.46 17.94
N ARG A 71 -5.11 -0.33 18.40
CA ARG A 71 -6.55 -0.16 18.66
C ARG A 71 -7.39 -0.37 17.40
N PHE A 72 -6.95 0.17 16.26
CA PHE A 72 -7.67 -0.01 15.00
C PHE A 72 -7.54 -1.44 14.47
N ALA A 73 -6.39 -2.08 14.61
CA ALA A 73 -6.23 -3.48 14.24
C ALA A 73 -7.17 -4.38 15.05
N GLU A 74 -7.26 -4.18 16.37
CA GLU A 74 -8.22 -4.88 17.25
C GLU A 74 -9.67 -4.63 16.84
N HIS A 75 -10.04 -3.36 16.62
CA HIS A 75 -11.38 -2.98 16.21
C HIS A 75 -11.80 -3.62 14.86
N LEU A 76 -10.85 -3.75 13.94
CA LEU A 76 -11.08 -4.31 12.61
C LEU A 76 -10.89 -5.83 12.55
N GLY A 77 -10.37 -6.46 13.61
CA GLY A 77 -10.01 -7.88 13.62
C GLY A 77 -8.90 -8.22 12.62
N LEU A 78 -7.97 -7.29 12.36
CA LEU A 78 -6.87 -7.47 11.41
C LEU A 78 -5.56 -7.75 12.14
N PRO A 79 -4.71 -8.68 11.66
CA PRO A 79 -3.37 -8.85 12.20
C PRO A 79 -2.50 -7.64 11.86
N ILE A 80 -1.62 -7.22 12.76
CA ILE A 80 -0.61 -6.22 12.45
C ILE A 80 0.64 -6.45 13.30
N ASN A 81 1.82 -6.37 12.69
CA ASN A 81 3.07 -6.18 13.39
C ASN A 81 3.30 -4.67 13.55
N LEU A 82 3.29 -4.16 14.79
CA LEU A 82 3.50 -2.73 15.09
C LEU A 82 4.93 -2.27 14.81
N HIS A 83 5.88 -3.21 14.75
CA HIS A 83 7.30 -3.00 14.54
C HIS A 83 7.83 -3.94 13.45
N PRO A 84 7.31 -3.86 12.21
CA PRO A 84 7.71 -4.79 11.17
C PRO A 84 9.17 -4.55 10.77
N ALA A 85 9.89 -5.65 10.49
CA ALA A 85 11.34 -5.65 10.29
C ALA A 85 11.86 -4.61 9.27
N PHE A 86 11.08 -4.32 8.24
CA PHE A 86 11.51 -3.46 7.14
C PHE A 86 10.99 -2.01 7.22
N PHE A 87 10.09 -1.68 8.16
CA PHE A 87 9.55 -0.32 8.21
C PHE A 87 10.50 0.66 8.92
N PRO A 88 10.80 1.83 8.34
CA PRO A 88 10.29 2.35 7.07
C PRO A 88 11.00 1.75 5.85
N VAL A 89 10.23 1.17 4.93
CA VAL A 89 10.71 0.60 3.65
C VAL A 89 10.44 1.59 2.51
N ALA A 90 11.33 1.65 1.53
CA ALA A 90 11.11 2.42 0.31
C ALA A 90 9.93 1.84 -0.48
N GLY A 91 9.01 2.71 -0.93
CA GLY A 91 7.78 2.30 -1.61
C GLY A 91 7.83 2.44 -3.13
N ASP A 92 8.89 3.02 -3.70
CA ASP A 92 8.92 3.44 -5.11
C ASP A 92 8.75 2.28 -6.09
N ASP A 93 9.50 1.19 -5.90
CA ASP A 93 9.43 0.02 -6.78
C ASP A 93 8.04 -0.65 -6.72
N ALA A 94 7.49 -0.78 -5.51
CA ALA A 94 6.14 -1.29 -5.33
C ALA A 94 5.07 -0.36 -5.94
N ALA A 95 5.24 0.96 -5.81
CA ALA A 95 4.35 1.95 -6.39
C ALA A 95 4.32 1.86 -7.92
N ARG A 96 5.50 1.78 -8.55
CA ARG A 96 5.61 1.61 -10.01
C ARG A 96 5.01 0.29 -10.47
N LEU A 97 5.23 -0.79 -9.72
CA LEU A 97 4.65 -2.09 -10.05
C LEU A 97 3.11 -2.08 -9.96
N ILE A 98 2.54 -1.48 -8.92
CA ILE A 98 1.08 -1.31 -8.80
C ILE A 98 0.55 -0.50 -9.99
N ALA A 99 1.23 0.56 -10.40
CA ALA A 99 0.83 1.36 -11.56
C ALA A 99 0.92 0.57 -12.88
N ALA A 100 1.97 -0.23 -13.08
CA ALA A 100 2.12 -1.08 -14.26
C ALA A 100 1.04 -2.16 -14.34
N VAL A 101 0.72 -2.81 -13.22
CA VAL A 101 -0.39 -3.78 -13.15
C VAL A 101 -1.74 -3.10 -13.39
N ALA A 102 -1.97 -1.89 -12.87
CA ALA A 102 -3.19 -1.14 -13.15
C ALA A 102 -3.33 -0.83 -14.66
N LEU A 103 -2.24 -0.41 -15.31
CA LEU A 103 -2.23 -0.06 -16.72
C LEU A 103 -2.47 -1.26 -17.64
N HIS A 104 -1.90 -2.42 -17.30
CA HIS A 104 -1.87 -3.54 -18.22
C HIS A 104 -2.79 -4.71 -17.87
N ASP A 105 -3.18 -4.86 -16.60
CA ASP A 105 -3.96 -5.99 -16.10
C ASP A 105 -5.26 -5.52 -15.40
N GLY A 106 -5.46 -4.20 -15.26
CA GLY A 106 -6.71 -3.58 -14.81
C GLY A 106 -6.81 -3.35 -13.30
N SER A 107 -7.87 -2.64 -12.90
CA SER A 107 -8.07 -2.18 -11.52
C SER A 107 -8.19 -3.31 -10.49
N GLU A 108 -8.83 -4.42 -10.84
CA GLU A 108 -9.00 -5.55 -9.91
C GLU A 108 -7.64 -6.19 -9.56
N ALA A 109 -6.79 -6.41 -10.56
CA ALA A 109 -5.43 -6.91 -10.38
C ALA A 109 -4.57 -5.93 -9.55
N ALA A 110 -4.67 -4.63 -9.82
CA ALA A 110 -3.94 -3.61 -9.07
C ALA A 110 -4.38 -3.53 -7.61
N MET A 111 -5.68 -3.63 -7.34
CA MET A 111 -6.23 -3.68 -5.99
C MET A 111 -5.77 -4.93 -5.22
N ALA A 112 -5.74 -6.10 -5.88
CA ALA A 112 -5.23 -7.33 -5.29
C ALA A 112 -3.73 -7.21 -4.94
N LEU A 113 -2.91 -6.74 -5.88
CA LEU A 113 -1.48 -6.51 -5.65
C LEU A 113 -1.23 -5.50 -4.53
N THR A 114 -1.98 -4.40 -4.50
CA THR A 114 -1.88 -3.39 -3.45
C THR A 114 -2.11 -4.00 -2.07
N GLY A 115 -3.13 -4.85 -1.92
CA GLY A 115 -3.40 -5.55 -0.66
C GLY A 115 -2.24 -6.49 -0.25
N ALA A 116 -1.67 -7.21 -1.21
CA ALA A 116 -0.55 -8.11 -0.97
C ALA A 116 0.74 -7.36 -0.58
N VAL A 117 1.01 -6.23 -1.22
CA VAL A 117 2.14 -5.33 -0.90
C VAL A 117 1.98 -4.76 0.52
N LEU A 118 0.79 -4.26 0.87
CA LEU A 118 0.52 -3.74 2.21
C LEU A 118 0.71 -4.82 3.28
N ARG A 119 0.14 -6.02 3.06
CA ARG A 119 0.29 -7.15 3.99
C ARG A 119 1.74 -7.62 4.13
N SER A 120 2.51 -7.56 3.05
CA SER A 120 3.94 -7.92 3.05
C SER A 120 4.74 -7.12 4.06
N VAL A 121 4.47 -5.81 4.16
CA VAL A 121 5.12 -4.94 5.14
C VAL A 121 4.58 -5.21 6.54
N TRP A 122 3.26 -5.20 6.72
CA TRP A 122 2.64 -5.09 8.04
C TRP A 122 2.37 -6.42 8.74
N VAL A 123 2.55 -7.55 8.06
CA VAL A 123 2.27 -8.89 8.63
C VAL A 123 3.38 -9.88 8.30
N ASP A 124 3.81 -9.95 7.04
CA ASP A 124 4.67 -11.06 6.59
C ASP A 124 6.16 -10.83 6.79
N GLU A 125 6.55 -9.65 7.28
CA GLU A 125 7.96 -9.26 7.39
C GLU A 125 8.71 -9.47 6.07
N ARG A 126 8.17 -8.93 4.98
CA ARG A 126 8.81 -8.93 3.65
C ARG A 126 9.13 -7.50 3.21
N SER A 127 10.26 -7.33 2.53
CA SER A 127 10.69 -6.03 2.01
C SER A 127 10.07 -5.76 0.65
N ILE A 128 9.22 -4.73 0.55
CA ILE A 128 8.65 -4.31 -0.75
C ILE A 128 9.61 -3.46 -1.60
N ALA A 129 10.83 -3.23 -1.10
CA ALA A 129 11.95 -2.66 -1.85
C ALA A 129 12.86 -3.75 -2.45
N ASP A 130 12.55 -5.02 -2.21
CA ASP A 130 13.28 -6.15 -2.79
C ASP A 130 12.55 -6.68 -4.04
N ALA A 131 13.26 -6.73 -5.16
CA ALA A 131 12.74 -7.22 -6.43
C ALA A 131 12.29 -8.69 -6.36
N ALA A 132 12.96 -9.53 -5.55
CA ALA A 132 12.57 -10.93 -5.39
C ALA A 132 11.23 -11.05 -4.66
N THR A 133 11.02 -10.24 -3.61
CA THR A 133 9.72 -10.12 -2.94
C THR A 133 8.63 -9.69 -3.92
N LEU A 134 8.85 -8.65 -4.72
CA LEU A 134 7.86 -8.18 -5.70
C LEU A 134 7.54 -9.23 -6.78
N ALA A 135 8.56 -9.97 -7.25
CA ALA A 135 8.38 -11.09 -8.17
C ALA A 135 7.53 -12.22 -7.56
N ALA A 136 7.76 -12.55 -6.29
CA ALA A 136 6.99 -13.55 -5.57
C ALA A 136 5.51 -13.12 -5.45
N LEU A 137 5.24 -11.85 -5.15
CA LEU A 137 3.86 -11.33 -5.08
C LEU A 137 3.11 -11.44 -6.42
N LEU A 138 3.78 -11.15 -7.55
CA LEU A 138 3.18 -11.36 -8.86
C LEU A 138 2.84 -12.83 -9.08
N ALA A 139 3.76 -13.74 -8.76
CA ALA A 139 3.54 -15.18 -8.90
C ALA A 139 2.40 -15.70 -8.01
N GLU A 140 2.34 -15.27 -6.74
CA GLU A 140 1.26 -15.61 -5.79
C GLU A 140 -0.13 -15.16 -6.29
N LEU A 141 -0.19 -14.08 -7.07
CA LEU A 141 -1.41 -13.53 -7.65
C LEU A 141 -1.68 -14.00 -9.09
N GLY A 142 -0.82 -14.84 -9.66
CA GLY A 142 -0.93 -15.29 -11.06
C GLY A 142 -0.73 -14.17 -12.09
N LEU A 143 -0.03 -13.09 -11.73
CA LEU A 143 0.26 -11.96 -12.61
C LEU A 143 1.56 -12.18 -13.41
N PRO A 144 1.66 -11.62 -14.63
CA PRO A 144 2.84 -11.81 -15.47
C PRO A 144 4.11 -11.23 -14.86
N ALA A 145 5.20 -12.02 -14.80
CA ALA A 145 6.49 -11.53 -14.29
C ALA A 145 7.05 -10.33 -15.06
N ARG A 146 6.70 -10.18 -16.35
CA ARG A 146 7.10 -9.02 -17.19
C ARG A 146 6.67 -7.67 -16.61
N ARG A 147 5.72 -7.63 -15.67
CA ARG A 147 5.28 -6.38 -15.02
C ARG A 147 6.39 -5.71 -14.23
N LEU A 148 7.41 -6.44 -13.81
CA LEU A 148 8.62 -5.86 -13.21
C LEU A 148 9.41 -5.02 -14.22
N ASP A 149 9.43 -5.41 -15.49
CA ASP A 149 10.08 -4.66 -16.57
C ASP A 149 9.20 -3.46 -16.98
N ASP A 150 7.89 -3.67 -17.09
CA ASP A 150 6.93 -2.60 -17.38
C ASP A 150 6.94 -1.49 -16.30
N ALA A 151 7.20 -1.86 -15.03
CA ALA A 151 7.34 -0.91 -13.93
C ALA A 151 8.61 -0.03 -14.01
N ARG A 152 9.55 -0.38 -14.88
CA ARG A 152 10.83 0.35 -15.07
C ARG A 152 10.87 1.17 -16.35
N ALA A 153 9.95 0.90 -17.28
CA ALA A 153 9.79 1.62 -18.54
C ALA A 153 9.19 3.02 -18.34
#